data_AF-S4PFB6-F1
#
_entry.id   AF-S4PFB6-F1
#
_cell.length_a   1.000
_cell.length_b   1.000
_cell.length_c   1.000
_cell.angle_alpha   90.00
_cell.angle_beta   90.00
_cell.angle_gamma   90.00
#
_symmetry.space_group_name_H-M   'P 1'
#
loop_
_entity.id
_entity.type
_entity.pdbx_description
1 polymer ?
#
loop_
_entity_poly.entity_id
_entity_poly.type
_entity_poly.pdbx_seq_one_letter_code
_entity_poly.pdbx_strand_id
1 'polypeptide(L)' 'ELKKFMEKYSAFKSGKEPDLSDYKEYKLKEDNVGFKMLQKLGWNEGQGLGAEGTGIVDPINKANQPVA' A
#
# COMPACT_ATOMS: atom_id res chain seq x y z
N GLU A 1 -6.41 14.73 -7.83
CA GLU A 1 -5.15 15.52 -7.86
C GLU A 1 -4.97 16.45 -6.65
N LEU A 2 -5.94 17.35 -6.36
CA LEU A 2 -5.84 18.28 -5.21
C LEU A 2 -5.66 17.59 -3.84
N LYS A 3 -6.32 16.44 -3.61
CA LYS A 3 -6.20 15.65 -2.37
C LYS A 3 -4.77 15.14 -2.13
N LYS A 4 -4.14 14.58 -3.16
CA LYS A 4 -2.73 14.11 -3.12
C LYS A 4 -1.78 15.30 -2.86
N PHE A 5 -2.05 16.47 -3.45
CA PHE A 5 -1.28 17.69 -3.20
C PHE A 5 -1.37 18.19 -1.76
N MET A 6 -2.58 18.27 -1.19
CA MET A 6 -2.77 18.70 0.20
C MET A 6 -2.15 17.74 1.20
N GLU A 7 -2.23 16.43 0.95
CA GLU A 7 -1.57 15.41 1.77
C GLU A 7 -0.05 15.59 1.74
N LYS A 8 0.53 15.76 0.54
CA LYS A 8 1.96 16.05 0.36
C LYS A 8 2.40 17.31 1.11
N TYR A 9 1.62 18.40 1.03
CA TYR A 9 1.92 19.65 1.71
C TYR A 9 1.84 19.51 3.25
N SER A 10 0.84 18.79 3.75
CA SER A 10 0.67 18.56 5.19
C SER A 10 1.76 17.67 5.78
N ALA A 11 2.20 16.65 5.04
CA ALA A 11 3.32 15.77 5.41
C ALA A 11 4.62 16.57 5.47
N PHE A 12 4.88 17.40 4.45
CA PHE A 12 6.03 18.29 4.40
C PHE A 12 6.08 19.26 5.59
N LYS A 13 4.94 19.88 5.95
CA LYS A 13 4.84 20.78 7.10
C LYS A 13 5.02 20.07 8.45
N SER A 14 4.69 18.79 8.53
CA SER A 14 4.82 17.98 9.75
C SER A 14 6.16 17.23 9.85
N GLY A 15 7.08 17.40 8.89
CA GLY A 15 8.36 16.70 8.84
C GLY A 15 8.22 15.19 8.60
N LYS A 16 7.05 14.73 8.16
CA LYS A 16 6.76 13.33 7.89
C LYS A 16 6.86 13.09 6.40
N GLU A 17 7.40 11.94 5.98
CA GLU A 17 7.39 11.59 4.56
C GLU A 17 5.93 11.43 4.09
N PRO A 18 5.54 12.07 2.98
CA PRO A 18 4.22 11.88 2.42
C PRO A 18 4.07 10.44 1.94
N ASP A 19 3.05 9.76 2.43
CA ASP A 19 2.62 8.47 1.91
C ASP A 19 2.02 8.68 0.52
N LEU A 20 2.85 8.48 -0.50
CA LEU A 20 2.46 8.57 -1.91
C LEU A 20 1.95 7.22 -2.45
N SER A 21 1.69 6.25 -1.58
CA SER A 21 1.28 4.92 -2.03
C SER A 21 -0.12 4.94 -2.64
N ASP A 22 -0.21 4.44 -3.86
CA ASP A 22 -1.49 4.12 -4.49
C ASP A 22 -2.24 3.02 -3.70
N TYR A 23 -1.52 2.29 -2.83
CA TYR A 23 -2.08 1.28 -1.93
C TYR A 23 -3.24 1.81 -1.09
N LYS A 24 -3.17 3.04 -0.60
CA LYS A 24 -4.25 3.64 0.20
C LYS A 24 -5.55 3.78 -0.57
N GLU A 25 -5.47 3.95 -1.88
CA GLU A 25 -6.62 4.11 -2.77
C GLU A 25 -7.11 2.77 -3.33
N TYR A 26 -6.18 1.84 -3.61
CA TYR A 26 -6.45 0.57 -4.30
C TYR A 26 -6.22 -0.66 -3.43
N LYS A 27 -6.29 -0.51 -2.10
CA LYS A 27 -6.17 -1.63 -1.17
C LYS A 27 -7.19 -2.73 -1.54
N LEU A 28 -6.73 -3.98 -1.51
CA LEU A 28 -7.58 -5.15 -1.71
C LEU A 28 -8.72 -5.15 -0.69
N LYS A 29 -9.94 -5.24 -1.20
CA LYS A 29 -11.17 -5.26 -0.40
C LYS A 29 -11.68 -6.68 -0.23
N GLU A 30 -12.51 -6.89 0.78
CA GLU A 30 -13.10 -8.20 1.11
C GLU A 30 -13.99 -8.81 0.02
N ASP A 31 -14.53 -7.99 -0.88
CA ASP A 31 -15.33 -8.42 -2.02
C ASP A 31 -14.48 -9.03 -3.14
N ASN A 32 -13.17 -8.78 -3.14
CA ASN A 32 -12.23 -9.29 -4.13
C ASN A 32 -12.03 -10.80 -4.01
N VAL A 33 -12.07 -11.50 -5.16
CA VAL A 33 -11.91 -12.96 -5.22
C VAL A 33 -10.53 -13.39 -4.69
N GLY A 34 -9.46 -12.67 -5.05
CA GLY A 34 -8.10 -12.93 -4.57
C GLY A 34 -7.94 -12.72 -3.07
N PHE A 35 -8.58 -11.69 -2.51
CA PHE A 35 -8.62 -11.49 -1.05
C PHE A 35 -9.22 -12.70 -0.33
N LYS A 36 -10.38 -13.18 -0.81
CA LYS A 36 -11.05 -14.37 -0.23
C LYS A 36 -10.20 -15.64 -0.38
N MET A 37 -9.47 -15.78 -1.48
CA MET A 37 -8.55 -16.90 -1.69
C MET A 37 -7.39 -16.87 -0.68
N LEU A 38 -6.77 -15.71 -0.48
CA LEU A 38 -5.69 -15.55 0.50
C LEU A 38 -6.16 -15.91 1.92
N GLN A 39 -7.33 -15.40 2.33
CA GLN A 39 -7.95 -15.74 3.61
C GLN A 39 -8.13 -17.26 3.79
N LYS A 40 -8.65 -17.94 2.76
CA LYS A 40 -8.84 -19.40 2.78
C LYS A 40 -7.52 -20.19 2.85
N LEU A 41 -6.42 -19.61 2.39
CA LEU A 41 -5.07 -20.19 2.50
C LEU A 41 -4.36 -19.80 3.81
N GLY A 42 -5.07 -19.19 4.76
CA GLY A 42 -4.56 -18.87 6.09
C GLY A 42 -3.84 -17.53 6.19
N TRP A 43 -3.88 -16.71 5.15
CA TRP A 43 -3.38 -15.33 5.24
C TRP A 43 -4.39 -14.43 5.93
N ASN A 44 -3.92 -13.51 6.79
CA ASN A 44 -4.76 -12.50 7.46
C ASN A 44 -4.48 -11.09 6.91
N GLU A 45 -5.50 -10.23 6.84
CA GLU A 45 -5.31 -8.87 6.36
C GLU A 45 -4.29 -8.11 7.22
N GLY A 46 -3.33 -7.45 6.56
CA GLY A 46 -2.25 -6.73 7.23
C GLY A 46 -1.07 -7.61 7.64
N GLN A 47 -1.13 -8.93 7.43
CA GLN A 47 -0.01 -9.84 7.65
C GLN A 47 0.90 -9.88 6.40
N GLY A 48 2.20 -10.01 6.62
CA GLY A 48 3.14 -10.34 5.55
C GLY A 48 2.91 -11.77 5.03
N LEU A 49 3.37 -12.02 3.81
CA LEU A 49 3.37 -13.37 3.21
C LEU A 49 4.61 -14.16 3.64
N GLY A 50 4.59 -15.48 3.39
CA GLY A 50 5.67 -16.40 3.76
C GLY A 50 5.35 -17.22 5.01
N ALA A 51 6.15 -18.26 5.26
CA ALA A 51 5.90 -19.22 6.34
C ALA A 51 5.87 -18.56 7.74
N GLU A 52 6.71 -17.55 7.94
CA GLU A 52 6.79 -16.79 9.20
C GLU A 52 6.02 -15.45 9.14
N GLY A 53 5.34 -15.15 8.03
CA GLY A 53 4.64 -13.88 7.84
C GLY A 53 5.54 -12.64 7.78
N THR A 54 6.84 -12.82 7.54
CA THR A 54 7.86 -11.75 7.52
C THR A 54 8.02 -11.07 6.16
N GLY A 55 7.24 -11.48 5.16
CA GLY A 55 7.21 -10.82 3.86
C GLY A 55 6.71 -9.38 3.94
N ILE A 56 6.97 -8.62 2.88
CA ILE A 56 6.57 -7.22 2.76
C ILE A 56 5.04 -7.10 2.88
N VAL A 57 4.58 -6.20 3.75
CA VAL A 57 3.15 -5.95 3.99
C VAL A 57 2.61 -4.90 3.02
N ASP A 58 3.31 -3.78 2.88
CA ASP A 58 2.90 -2.67 2.03
C ASP A 58 3.59 -2.77 0.66
N PRO A 59 2.85 -2.61 -0.45
CA PRO A 59 3.44 -2.74 -1.78
C PRO A 59 4.51 -1.67 -2.02
N ILE A 60 5.53 -2.04 -2.79
CA ILE A 60 6.58 -1.10 -3.20
C ILE A 60 5.99 -0.18 -4.28
N ASN A 61 6.08 1.13 -4.06
CA ASN A 61 5.68 2.12 -5.07
C ASN A 61 6.57 2.00 -6.31
N LYS A 62 5.99 2.23 -7.49
CA LYS A 62 6.78 2.38 -8.71
C LYS A 62 7.78 3.51 -8.49
N ALA A 63 9.07 3.21 -8.61
CA ALA A 63 10.10 4.25 -8.65
C ALA A 63 9.77 5.25 -9.77
N ASN A 64 10.10 6.52 -9.57
CA ASN A 64 10.07 7.49 -10.67
C ASN A 64 10.92 6.93 -11.80
N GLN A 65 10.28 6.53 -12.91
CA GLN A 65 11.04 6.15 -14.09
C GLN A 65 11.82 7.38 -14.54
N PRO A 66 13.14 7.27 -14.74
CA PRO A 66 13.89 8.35 -15.35
C PRO A 66 13.23 8.63 -16.70
N VAL A 67 12.79 9.86 -16.89
CA VAL A 67 12.34 10.33 -18.19
C VAL A 67 13.52 10.17 -19.15
N ALA A 68 13.34 9.35 -20.18
CA ALA A 68 14.30 9.19 -21.26
C ALA A 68 14.35 10.46 -22.12
#